data_AF-A0A4W5NJ13-F1
#
_entry.id   AF-A0A4W5NJ13-F1
#
_cell.length_a   1.000
_cell.length_b   1.000
_cell.length_c   1.000
_cell.angle_alpha   90.00
_cell.angle_beta   90.00
_cell.angle_gamma   90.00
#
_symmetry.space_group_name_H-M   'P 1'
#
loop_
_entity.id
_entity.type
_entity.pdbx_description
1 polymer ?
#
loop_
_entity_poly.entity_id
_entity_poly.type
_entity_poly.pdbx_seq_one_letter_code
_entity_poly.pdbx_strand_id
1 'polypeptide(L)'
;MQRKKREKKGPNYFVSIPITNRKISVSVGAVQALVMQRDSRLTRALVPVASLHITLLVTHLASQEEVNLAVCAVDQMKASLQDLLRGRELILPFHGIGHFRVGQWREPCQTGPDRRACKENV
;
A
#
# COMPACT_ATOMS: atom_id res chain seq x y z
N MET A 1 -22.25 12.88 -24.38
CA MET A 1 -20.91 13.28 -23.88
C MET A 1 -20.02 12.07 -23.83
N GLN A 2 -19.05 11.94 -24.74
CA GLN A 2 -18.08 10.84 -24.71
C GLN A 2 -17.09 11.07 -23.56
N ARG A 3 -17.01 10.13 -22.60
CA ARG A 3 -15.94 10.10 -21.60
C ARG A 3 -14.62 9.91 -22.35
N LYS A 4 -13.81 10.97 -22.49
CA LYS A 4 -12.40 10.84 -22.88
C LYS A 4 -11.76 9.85 -21.90
N LYS A 5 -11.36 8.68 -22.39
CA LYS A 5 -10.58 7.70 -21.64
C LYS A 5 -9.26 8.40 -21.29
N ARG A 6 -9.16 8.95 -20.07
CA ARG A 6 -7.88 9.46 -19.57
C ARG A 6 -6.91 8.29 -19.67
N GLU A 7 -5.81 8.47 -20.40
CA GLU A 7 -4.69 7.53 -20.35
C GLU A 7 -4.33 7.39 -18.86
N LYS A 8 -4.58 6.20 -18.30
CA LYS A 8 -4.35 5.94 -16.88
C LYS A 8 -2.83 5.91 -16.68
N LYS A 9 -2.23 7.08 -16.43
CA LYS A 9 -0.82 7.17 -16.03
C LYS A 9 -0.64 6.38 -14.74
N GLY A 10 0.39 5.54 -14.69
CA GLY A 10 0.70 4.72 -13.51
C GLY A 10 1.06 5.61 -12.32
N PRO A 11 0.90 5.13 -11.07
CA PRO A 11 1.26 5.90 -9.90
C PRO A 11 2.78 6.18 -9.85
N ASN A 12 3.16 7.36 -9.39
CA ASN A 12 4.56 7.77 -9.17
C ASN A 12 4.84 8.30 -7.76
N TYR A 13 3.80 8.48 -6.94
CA TYR A 13 3.90 8.82 -5.52
C TYR A 13 3.03 7.91 -4.69
N PHE A 14 3.36 7.81 -3.41
CA PHE A 14 2.56 7.10 -2.43
C PHE A 14 2.68 7.72 -1.05
N VAL A 15 1.64 7.52 -0.23
CA VAL A 15 1.65 7.82 1.21
C VAL A 15 2.05 6.56 1.95
N SER A 16 2.99 6.68 2.90
CA SER A 16 3.52 5.53 3.62
C SER A 16 3.57 5.71 5.14
N ILE A 17 3.47 4.59 5.85
CA ILE A 17 3.83 4.48 7.27
C ILE A 17 5.16 3.72 7.35
N PRO A 18 6.27 4.37 7.74
CA PRO A 18 7.56 3.70 7.85
C PRO A 18 7.56 2.69 9.01
N ILE A 19 8.25 1.56 8.82
CA ILE A 19 8.47 0.59 9.90
C ILE A 19 9.61 1.09 10.79
N THR A 20 9.27 1.55 11.99
CA THR A 20 10.24 2.08 12.97
C THR A 20 10.64 1.08 14.04
N ASN A 21 9.82 0.04 14.26
CA ASN A 21 10.08 -0.97 15.27
C ASN A 21 11.23 -1.90 14.81
N ARG A 22 12.39 -1.76 15.47
CA ARG A 22 13.59 -2.54 15.17
C ARG A 22 13.39 -4.05 15.23
N LYS A 23 12.52 -4.55 16.11
CA LYS A 23 12.23 -5.98 16.21
C LYS A 23 11.64 -6.50 14.89
N ILE A 24 10.73 -5.73 14.28
CA ILE A 24 10.15 -6.07 12.98
C ILE A 24 11.23 -6.05 11.90
N SER A 25 12.04 -4.99 11.85
CA SER A 25 13.13 -4.87 10.86
C SER A 25 14.14 -6.03 10.96
N VAL A 26 14.54 -6.42 12.18
CA VAL A 26 15.44 -7.56 12.41
C VAL A 26 14.80 -8.88 12.00
N SER A 27 13.53 -9.10 12.38
CA SER A 27 12.81 -10.32 12.00
C SER A 27 12.63 -10.45 10.48
N VAL A 28 12.31 -9.36 9.78
CA VAL A 28 12.23 -9.35 8.31
C VAL A 28 13.60 -9.63 7.69
N GLY A 29 14.68 -9.02 8.21
CA GLY A 29 16.04 -9.29 7.76
C GLY A 29 16.45 -10.76 7.92
N ALA A 30 16.06 -11.41 9.02
CA ALA A 30 16.30 -12.83 9.22
C ALA A 30 15.56 -13.70 8.19
N VAL A 31 14.30 -13.38 7.88
CA VAL A 31 13.53 -14.06 6.82
C VAL A 31 14.20 -13.86 5.46
N GLN A 32 14.63 -12.64 5.14
CA GLN A 32 15.35 -12.33 3.91
C GLN A 32 16.65 -13.14 3.77
N ALA A 33 17.43 -13.26 4.84
CA ALA A 33 18.66 -14.05 4.85
C ALA A 33 18.40 -15.54 4.55
N LEU A 34 17.34 -16.12 5.12
CA LEU A 34 16.92 -17.50 4.83
C LEU A 34 16.50 -17.69 3.36
N VAL A 35 15.80 -16.71 2.78
CA VAL A 35 15.43 -16.72 1.35
C VAL A 35 16.68 -16.70 0.47
N MET A 36 17.66 -15.84 0.79
CA MET A 36 18.93 -15.75 0.05
C MET A 36 19.75 -17.03 0.14
N GLN A 37 19.80 -17.65 1.33
CA GLN A 37 20.48 -18.93 1.53
C GLN A 37 19.86 -20.02 0.67
N ARG A 38 18.53 -20.01 0.49
CA ARG A 38 17.82 -21.02 -0.28
C ARG A 38 17.96 -20.85 -1.79
N ASP A 39 17.88 -19.61 -2.28
CA ASP A 39 18.07 -19.26 -3.70
C ASP A 39 18.66 -17.85 -3.83
N SER A 40 19.94 -17.79 -4.16
CA SER A 40 20.69 -16.53 -4.28
C SER A 40 20.17 -15.62 -5.40
N ARG A 41 19.46 -16.17 -6.40
CA ARG A 41 18.88 -15.39 -7.50
C ARG A 41 17.78 -14.44 -7.00
N LEU A 42 17.15 -14.76 -5.87
CA LEU A 42 16.09 -13.94 -5.27
C LEU A 42 16.60 -12.67 -4.60
N THR A 43 17.91 -12.54 -4.37
CA THR A 43 18.51 -11.37 -3.70
C THR A 43 18.11 -10.04 -4.36
N ARG A 44 18.03 -10.00 -5.69
CA ARG A 44 17.65 -8.80 -6.45
C ARG A 44 16.19 -8.39 -6.29
N ALA A 45 15.33 -9.30 -5.82
CA ALA A 45 13.91 -9.05 -5.58
C ALA A 45 13.63 -8.58 -4.14
N LEU A 46 14.62 -8.64 -3.25
CA LEU A 46 14.47 -8.24 -1.85
C LEU A 46 14.49 -6.72 -1.73
N VAL A 47 13.52 -6.20 -0.98
CA VAL A 47 13.47 -4.78 -0.62
C VAL A 47 14.44 -4.53 0.54
N PRO A 48 15.25 -3.45 0.52
CA PRO A 48 16.10 -3.10 1.65
C PRO A 48 15.30 -2.96 2.95
N VAL A 49 15.82 -3.52 4.06
CA VAL A 49 15.16 -3.43 5.37
C VAL A 49 14.94 -1.98 5.81
N ALA A 50 15.83 -1.07 5.42
CA ALA A 50 15.75 0.35 5.74
C ALA A 50 14.59 1.08 5.02
N SER A 51 14.04 0.51 3.93
CA SER A 51 12.93 1.11 3.18
C SER A 51 11.59 0.42 3.44
N LEU A 52 11.49 -0.42 4.47
CA LEU A 52 10.24 -1.08 4.84
C LEU A 52 9.17 -0.06 5.24
N HIS A 53 8.00 -0.16 4.62
CA HIS A 53 6.86 0.69 4.89
C HIS A 53 5.54 -0.01 4.56
N ILE A 54 4.44 0.48 5.14
CA ILE A 54 3.09 0.18 4.69
C ILE A 54 2.69 1.25 3.68
N THR A 55 2.35 0.87 2.46
CA THR A 55 1.77 1.78 1.46
C THR A 55 0.27 1.95 1.74
N LEU A 56 -0.18 3.18 2.05
CA LEU A 56 -1.58 3.47 2.34
C LEU A 56 -2.36 3.90 1.08
N LEU A 57 -1.73 4.72 0.25
CA LEU A 57 -2.33 5.30 -0.94
C LEU A 57 -1.27 5.42 -2.03
N VAL A 58 -1.64 5.11 -3.27
CA VAL A 58 -0.82 5.36 -4.47
C VAL A 58 -1.51 6.39 -5.35
N THR A 59 -0.75 7.29 -5.94
CA THR A 59 -1.29 8.36 -6.80
C THR A 59 -0.30 8.76 -7.89
N HIS A 60 -0.79 9.44 -8.91
CA HIS A 60 0.04 10.08 -9.92
C HIS A 60 0.00 11.60 -9.74
N LEU A 61 1.17 12.22 -9.51
CA LEU A 61 1.34 13.67 -9.46
C LEU A 61 2.20 14.11 -10.65
N ALA A 62 1.63 14.94 -11.52
CA ALA A 62 2.17 15.34 -12.81
C ALA A 62 3.02 16.61 -12.77
N SER A 63 2.91 17.42 -11.71
CA SER A 63 3.61 18.69 -11.58
C SER A 63 3.98 18.99 -10.13
N GLN A 64 4.83 20.00 -9.94
CA GLN A 64 5.23 20.47 -8.61
C GLN A 64 4.05 21.05 -7.82
N GLU A 65 3.10 21.69 -8.49
CA GLU A 65 1.88 22.20 -7.88
C GLU A 65 1.04 21.06 -7.30
N GLU A 66 0.89 19.95 -8.04
CA GLU A 66 0.18 18.76 -7.55
C GLU A 66 0.90 18.12 -6.34
N VAL A 67 2.24 18.13 -6.33
CA VAL A 67 3.02 17.69 -5.16
C VAL A 67 2.75 18.58 -3.95
N ASN A 68 2.76 19.90 -4.14
CA ASN A 68 2.51 20.85 -3.05
C ASN A 68 1.07 20.70 -2.51
N LEU A 69 0.09 20.48 -3.38
CA LEU A 69 -1.29 20.18 -2.97
C LEU A 69 -1.39 18.87 -2.19
N ALA A 70 -0.67 17.82 -2.61
CA ALA A 70 -0.64 16.55 -1.89
C ALA A 70 -0.03 16.71 -0.47
N VAL A 71 1.03 17.52 -0.33
CA VAL A 71 1.61 17.85 0.99
C VAL A 71 0.56 18.53 1.88
N CYS A 72 -0.16 19.53 1.37
CA CYS A 72 -1.24 20.19 2.11
C CYS A 72 -2.36 19.20 2.51
N ALA A 73 -2.73 18.29 1.60
CA ALA A 73 -3.78 17.29 1.89
C ALA A 73 -3.34 16.30 2.99
N VAL A 74 -2.08 15.88 2.98
CA VAL A 74 -1.53 15.01 4.03
C VAL A 74 -1.47 15.74 5.39
N ASP A 75 -1.13 17.03 5.40
CA ASP A 75 -1.14 17.83 6.64
C ASP A 75 -2.55 17.98 7.21
N GLN A 76 -3.53 18.30 6.36
CA GLN A 76 -4.94 18.40 6.76
C GLN A 76 -5.52 17.07 7.28
N MET A 77 -5.05 15.93 6.75
CA MET A 77 -5.47 14.60 7.20
C MET A 77 -5.13 14.34 8.67
N LYS A 78 -4.15 15.04 9.25
CA LYS A 78 -3.75 14.87 10.65
C LYS A 78 -4.90 15.07 11.63
N ALA A 79 -5.71 16.12 11.44
CA ALA A 79 -6.86 16.40 12.30
C ALA A 79 -7.89 15.27 12.23
N SER A 80 -8.24 14.83 11.02
CA SER A 80 -9.17 13.72 10.80
C SER A 80 -8.69 12.41 11.43
N LEU A 81 -7.38 12.13 11.40
CA LEU A 81 -6.80 10.95 12.05
C LEU A 81 -6.84 11.06 13.57
N GLN A 82 -6.58 12.25 14.13
CA GLN A 82 -6.68 12.47 15.58
C GLN A 82 -8.12 12.25 16.08
N ASP A 83 -9.10 12.76 15.33
CA ASP A 83 -10.53 12.58 15.64
C ASP A 83 -10.95 11.10 15.51
N LEU A 84 -10.49 10.42 14.45
CA LEU A 84 -10.79 9.00 14.23
C LEU A 84 -10.22 8.12 15.34
N LEU A 85 -8.97 8.37 15.72
CA LEU A 85 -8.28 7.60 16.75
C LEU A 85 -8.73 7.99 18.17
N ARG A 86 -9.35 9.17 18.33
CA ARG A 86 -9.80 9.72 19.62
C ARG A 86 -8.67 9.74 20.65
N GLY A 87 -7.48 10.14 20.21
CA GLY A 87 -6.27 10.16 21.03
C GLY A 87 -5.67 8.80 21.36
N ARG A 88 -6.18 7.69 20.81
CA ARG A 88 -5.60 6.35 20.99
C ARG A 88 -4.49 6.10 19.98
N GLU A 89 -3.55 5.24 20.34
CA GLU A 89 -2.54 4.76 19.42
C GLU A 89 -3.12 3.72 18.45
N LEU A 90 -2.67 3.78 17.19
CA LEU A 90 -2.95 2.75 16.20
C LEU A 90 -1.91 1.63 16.33
N ILE A 91 -2.33 0.47 16.84
CA ILE A 91 -1.47 -0.70 16.97
C ILE A 91 -1.67 -1.62 15.77
N LEU A 92 -0.60 -1.85 15.00
CA LEU A 92 -0.60 -2.70 13.80
C LEU A 92 0.25 -3.96 14.05
N PRO A 93 -0.36 -5.09 14.46
CA PRO A 93 0.36 -6.35 14.65
C PRO A 93 0.68 -7.00 13.30
N PHE A 94 1.96 -7.37 13.09
CA PHE A 94 2.42 -8.06 11.88
C PHE A 94 2.61 -9.56 12.14
N HIS A 95 1.88 -10.40 11.40
CA HIS A 95 1.93 -11.85 11.53
C HIS A 95 1.71 -12.55 10.18
N GLY A 96 2.37 -13.69 9.99
CA GLY A 96 2.26 -14.50 8.77
C GLY A 96 3.03 -13.94 7.58
N ILE A 97 3.06 -14.72 6.49
CA ILE A 97 3.66 -14.35 5.20
C ILE A 97 2.65 -14.69 4.10
N GLY A 98 2.42 -13.76 3.19
CA GLY A 98 1.54 -13.93 2.03
C GLY A 98 2.22 -13.46 0.74
N HIS A 99 1.56 -13.72 -0.39
CA HIS A 99 2.01 -13.23 -1.70
C HIS A 99 0.80 -12.75 -2.51
N PHE A 100 1.02 -11.74 -3.35
CA PHE A 100 0.03 -11.32 -4.34
C PHE A 100 0.21 -12.14 -5.62
N ARG A 101 -0.88 -12.62 -6.20
CA ARG A 101 -0.86 -13.28 -7.52
C ARG A 101 -0.87 -12.22 -8.61
N VAL A 102 0.04 -12.34 -9.57
CA VAL A 102 0.04 -11.48 -10.77
C VAL A 102 -1.23 -11.75 -11.58
N GLY A 103 -2.07 -10.74 -11.80
CA GLY A 103 -3.24 -10.82 -12.69
C GLY A 103 -4.62 -10.71 -12.05
N GLN A 104 -4.75 -10.62 -10.72
CA GLN A 104 -6.05 -10.49 -10.04
C GLN A 104 -6.32 -9.08 -9.49
N TRP A 105 -5.87 -8.04 -10.21
CA TRP A 105 -6.38 -6.67 -10.01
C TRP A 105 -7.83 -6.62 -10.47
N ARG A 106 -8.77 -7.06 -9.64
CA ARG A 106 -10.17 -6.68 -9.84
C ARG A 106 -10.30 -5.22 -9.45
N GLU A 107 -10.79 -4.39 -10.38
CA GLU A 107 -11.22 -3.04 -10.05
C GLU A 107 -12.16 -3.11 -8.83
N PRO A 108 -12.10 -2.15 -7.87
CA PRO A 108 -13.07 -2.11 -6.80
C PRO A 108 -14.48 -2.16 -7.38
N CYS A 109 -15.31 -3.11 -6.93
CA CYS A 109 -16.72 -3.15 -7.32
C CYS A 109 -17.36 -1.83 -6.93
N GLN A 110 -17.62 -0.98 -7.92
CA GLN A 110 -18.50 0.16 -7.79
C GLN A 110 -19.94 -0.34 -7.91
N THR A 111 -20.41 -1.09 -6.93
CA THR A 111 -21.83 -1.41 -6.83
C THR A 111 -22.34 -0.91 -5.48
N GLY A 112 -23.18 0.13 -5.57
CA GLY A 112 -24.08 0.54 -4.50
C GLY A 112 -25.07 -0.58 -4.15
N PRO A 113 -26.09 -0.29 -3.31
CA PRO A 113 -26.86 -1.31 -2.63
C PRO A 113 -27.90 -1.91 -3.59
N ASP A 114 -27.49 -2.84 -4.44
CA ASP A 114 -28.43 -3.73 -5.10
C ASP A 114 -27.98 -5.19 -4.95
N ARG A 115 -28.85 -5.96 -4.30
CA ARG A 115 -28.73 -7.40 -4.12
C ARG A 115 -29.18 -8.07 -5.42
N ARG A 116 -28.24 -8.59 -6.20
CA ARG A 116 -28.34 -9.96 -6.74
C ARG A 116 -27.13 -10.38 -7.57
N ALA A 117 -26.80 -11.65 -7.34
CA ALA A 117 -26.19 -12.59 -8.27
C ALA A 117 -24.72 -12.38 -8.63
N CYS A 118 -23.87 -13.14 -7.95
CA CYS A 118 -23.05 -14.14 -8.64
C CYS A 118 -23.07 -15.42 -7.78
N LYS A 119 -23.85 -16.40 -8.25
CA LYS A 119 -23.69 -17.81 -7.86
C LYS A 119 -22.38 -18.35 -8.43
N GLU A 120 -21.89 -19.37 -7.74
CA GLU A 120 -20.75 -20.27 -7.96
C GLU A 120 -20.31 -20.57 -9.41
N ASN A 121 -19.03 -20.95 -9.53
CA ASN A 121 -18.71 -22.35 -9.89
C ASN A 121 -17.29 -22.74 -9.43
N VAL A 122 -17.27 -23.86 -8.70
CA VAL A 122 -16.21 -24.88 -8.45
C VAL A 122 -14.75 -24.44 -8.46
#